data_AF-A0A1J3K012-F1
#
_entry.id   AF-A0A1J3K012-F1
#
_cell.length_a   1.000
_cell.length_b   1.000
_cell.length_c   1.000
_cell.angle_alpha   90.00
_cell.angle_beta   90.00
_cell.angle_gamma   90.00
#
_symmetry.space_group_name_H-M   'P 1'
#
loop_
_entity.id
_entity.type
_entity.pdbx_description
1 polymer ?
#
loop_
_entity_poly.entity_id
_entity_poly.type
_entity_poly.pdbx_seq_one_letter_code
_entity_poly.pdbx_strand_id
1 'polypeptide(L)'
;WEKKGFQVSGSVCDVTSRPGREKVIQTVSSLFDGKLNILVNNVGVYRAKPTIEYTADDFTFHISANVEAAYHFSQLSHPLLKASGYGSIVFMSSVAGV
;
A
#
# COMPACT_ATOMS: atom_id res chain seq x y z
N TRP A 1 -17.98 -12.35 1.21
CA TRP A 1 -17.92 -11.29 2.23
C TRP A 1 -19.27 -10.61 2.37
N GLU A 2 -19.82 -10.09 1.28
CA GLU A 2 -21.18 -9.52 1.25
C GLU A 2 -22.27 -10.50 1.71
N LYS A 3 -22.21 -11.76 1.25
CA LYS A 3 -23.11 -12.84 1.74
C LYS A 3 -23.01 -13.11 3.25
N LYS A 4 -21.95 -12.63 3.91
CA LYS A 4 -21.74 -12.70 5.36
C LYS A 4 -22.05 -11.36 6.07
N GLY A 5 -22.58 -10.37 5.35
CA GLY A 5 -22.93 -9.04 5.88
C GLY A 5 -21.77 -8.05 5.98
N PHE A 6 -20.56 -8.39 5.50
CA PHE A 6 -19.42 -7.48 5.52
C PHE A 6 -19.47 -6.49 4.35
N GLN A 7 -19.23 -5.21 4.64
CA GLN A 7 -19.03 -4.17 3.63
C GLN A 7 -17.66 -4.33 2.98
N VAL A 8 -17.62 -4.45 1.65
CA VAL A 8 -16.39 -4.60 0.89
C VAL A 8 -16.43 -3.68 -0.32
N SER A 9 -15.34 -2.97 -0.56
CA SER A 9 -15.15 -2.11 -1.73
C SER A 9 -13.84 -2.47 -2.44
N GLY A 10 -13.81 -2.33 -3.77
CA GLY A 10 -12.59 -2.44 -4.56
C GLY A 10 -12.14 -1.09 -5.09
N SER A 11 -10.84 -0.90 -5.30
CA SER A 11 -10.28 0.27 -5.99
C SER A 11 -9.10 -0.18 -6.85
N VAL A 12 -9.06 0.28 -8.10
CA VAL A 12 -7.93 0.04 -8.99
C VAL A 12 -6.86 1.09 -8.70
N CYS A 13 -5.63 0.64 -8.44
CA CYS A 13 -4.49 1.51 -8.17
C CYS A 13 -3.19 0.87 -8.65
N ASP A 14 -2.45 1.56 -9.50
CA ASP A 14 -1.01 1.33 -9.61
C ASP A 14 -0.34 2.02 -8.43
N VAL A 15 0.31 1.25 -7.56
CA VAL A 15 0.89 1.78 -6.33
C VAL A 15 2.15 2.63 -6.56
N THR A 16 2.76 2.52 -7.73
CA THR A 16 3.86 3.41 -8.14
C THR A 16 3.34 4.81 -8.50
N SER A 17 2.06 4.94 -8.84
CA SER A 17 1.41 6.22 -9.12
C SER A 17 1.02 6.96 -7.84
N ARG A 18 1.65 8.11 -7.59
CA ARG A 18 1.33 8.96 -6.43
C ARG A 18 -0.14 9.44 -6.41
N PRO A 19 -0.71 9.97 -7.52
CA PRO A 19 -2.14 10.31 -7.56
C PRO A 19 -3.05 9.10 -7.35
N GLY A 20 -2.63 7.91 -7.79
CA GLY A 20 -3.34 6.66 -7.53
C GLY A 20 -3.48 6.38 -6.03
N ARG A 21 -2.35 6.46 -5.30
CA ARG A 21 -2.30 6.27 -3.84
C ARG A 21 -3.22 7.27 -3.11
N GLU A 22 -3.17 8.54 -3.49
CA GLU A 22 -4.00 9.60 -2.92
C GLU A 22 -5.49 9.33 -3.14
N LYS A 23 -5.89 8.95 -4.37
CA LYS A 23 -7.27 8.63 -4.72
C LYS A 23 -7.82 7.45 -3.92
N VAL A 24 -7.00 6.42 -3.68
CA VAL A 24 -7.40 5.28 -2.83
C VAL A 24 -7.66 5.74 -1.40
N ILE A 25 -6.78 6.53 -0.80
CA ILE A 25 -6.96 6.99 0.59
C ILE A 25 -8.15 7.95 0.72
N GLN A 26 -8.40 8.81 -0.29
CA GLN A 26 -9.62 9.62 -0.34
C GLN A 26 -10.88 8.74 -0.37
N THR A 27 -10.87 7.67 -1.18
CA THR A 27 -12.00 6.73 -1.25
C THR A 27 -12.23 6.03 0.08
N VAL A 28 -11.16 5.54 0.73
CA VAL A 28 -11.25 4.94 2.07
C VAL A 28 -11.79 5.94 3.09
N SER A 29 -11.29 7.18 3.09
CA SER A 29 -11.76 8.23 3.98
C SER A 29 -13.26 8.47 3.81
N SER A 30 -13.78 8.52 2.59
CA SER A 30 -15.20 8.75 2.33
C SER A 30 -16.08 7.56 2.71
N LEU A 31 -15.60 6.33 2.53
CA LEU A 31 -16.38 5.11 2.82
C LEU A 31 -16.46 4.78 4.31
N PHE A 32 -15.47 5.22 5.10
CA PHE A 32 -15.32 4.83 6.51
C PHE A 32 -15.28 6.05 7.45
N ASP A 33 -15.94 7.15 7.07
CA ASP A 33 -16.09 8.36 7.87
C ASP A 33 -14.77 8.90 8.43
N GLY A 34 -13.74 8.94 7.57
CA GLY A 34 -12.42 9.45 7.89
C GLY A 34 -11.60 8.54 8.81
N LYS A 35 -11.96 7.27 8.96
CA LYS A 35 -11.28 6.32 9.86
C LYS A 35 -10.72 5.13 9.11
N LEU A 36 -9.58 4.65 9.58
CA LEU A 36 -8.97 3.40 9.16
C LEU A 36 -8.41 2.69 10.39
N ASN A 37 -8.75 1.43 10.61
CA ASN A 37 -8.20 0.68 11.74
C ASN A 37 -6.86 0.01 11.40
N ILE A 38 -6.73 -0.57 10.20
CA ILE A 38 -5.57 -1.37 9.84
C ILE A 38 -5.16 -1.03 8.40
N LEU A 39 -3.90 -0.63 8.21
CA LEU A 39 -3.26 -0.59 6.90
C LEU A 39 -2.36 -1.83 6.75
N VAL A 40 -2.55 -2.60 5.69
CA VAL A 40 -1.68 -3.73 5.34
C VAL A 40 -0.93 -3.40 4.06
N ASN A 41 0.36 -3.09 4.18
CA ASN A 41 1.25 -2.90 3.04
C ASN A 41 1.75 -4.28 2.60
N ASN A 42 1.08 -4.85 1.59
CA ASN A 42 1.38 -6.18 1.06
C ASN A 42 2.01 -6.19 -0.33
N VAL A 43 1.93 -5.09 -1.08
CA VAL A 43 2.46 -5.09 -2.45
C VAL A 43 3.95 -5.33 -2.43
N GLY A 44 4.38 -6.34 -3.19
CA GLY A 44 5.76 -6.69 -3.44
C GLY A 44 5.90 -7.17 -4.88
N VAL A 45 6.90 -6.66 -5.59
CA VAL A 45 7.26 -7.06 -6.94
C VAL A 45 8.71 -7.52 -6.97
N TYR A 46 8.99 -8.50 -7.84
CA TYR A 46 10.33 -9.04 -8.00
C TYR A 46 10.61 -9.28 -9.48
N ARG A 47 11.72 -8.72 -9.96
CA ARG A 47 12.27 -8.96 -11.30
C ARG A 47 13.57 -9.71 -11.10
N ALA A 48 13.55 -11.02 -11.33
CA ALA A 48 14.71 -11.87 -11.17
C ALA A 48 15.68 -11.66 -12.34
N LYS A 49 16.94 -11.34 -12.02
CA LYS A 49 18.04 -11.26 -12.99
C LYS A 49 19.35 -11.73 -12.34
N PRO A 50 20.34 -12.16 -13.12
CA PRO A 50 21.72 -12.25 -12.65
C PRO A 50 22.19 -10.91 -12.10
N THR A 51 23.01 -10.92 -11.04
CA THR A 51 23.40 -9.70 -10.30
C THR A 51 23.99 -8.61 -11.20
N ILE A 52 24.78 -8.98 -12.20
CA ILE A 52 25.44 -8.04 -13.12
C ILE A 52 24.52 -7.52 -14.24
N GLU A 53 23.30 -8.03 -14.36
CA GLU A 53 22.34 -7.67 -15.40
C GLU A 53 21.23 -6.72 -14.90
N TYR A 54 21.24 -6.38 -13.62
CA TYR A 54 20.31 -5.39 -13.06
C TYR A 54 20.58 -4.00 -13.62
N THR A 55 19.53 -3.33 -14.07
CA THR A 55 19.60 -1.93 -14.52
C THR A 55 19.12 -0.99 -13.43
N ALA A 56 19.40 0.31 -13.60
CA ALA A 56 18.84 1.36 -12.73
C ALA A 56 17.30 1.36 -12.73
N ASP A 57 16.68 1.00 -13.85
CA ASP A 57 15.23 0.91 -13.98
C ASP A 57 14.65 -0.26 -13.19
N ASP A 58 15.35 -1.40 -13.11
CA ASP A 58 14.93 -2.52 -12.28
C ASP A 58 14.95 -2.15 -10.79
N PHE A 59 16.02 -1.50 -10.35
CA PHE A 59 16.14 -1.01 -8.98
C PHE A 59 15.06 0.02 -8.66
N THR A 60 14.87 1.01 -9.54
CA THR A 60 13.83 2.04 -9.37
C THR A 60 12.45 1.40 -9.29
N PHE A 61 12.15 0.42 -10.15
CA PHE A 61 10.88 -0.30 -10.12
C PHE A 61 10.66 -1.03 -8.78
N HIS A 62 11.68 -1.73 -8.25
CA HIS A 62 11.57 -2.40 -6.95
C HIS A 62 11.38 -1.41 -5.81
N ILE A 63 12.18 -0.35 -5.75
CA ILE A 63 12.10 0.66 -4.69
C ILE A 63 10.75 1.40 -4.72
N SER A 64 10.29 1.83 -5.90
CA SER A 64 9.02 2.55 -6.02
C SER A 64 7.83 1.70 -5.59
N ALA A 65 7.82 0.40 -5.91
CA ALA A 65 6.70 -0.48 -5.61
C ALA A 65 6.76 -1.11 -4.20
N ASN A 66 7.93 -1.58 -3.74
CA ASN A 66 8.05 -2.33 -2.48
C ASN A 66 8.23 -1.40 -1.27
N VAL A 67 8.91 -0.26 -1.44
CA VAL A 67 9.32 0.61 -0.33
C VAL A 67 8.57 1.93 -0.37
N GLU A 68 8.69 2.69 -1.46
CA GLU A 68 8.14 4.04 -1.56
C GLU A 68 6.61 4.03 -1.48
N ALA A 69 5.96 3.09 -2.17
CA ALA A 69 4.51 2.89 -2.12
C ALA A 69 4.02 2.74 -0.68
N ALA A 70 4.60 1.79 0.06
CA ALA A 70 4.21 1.45 1.42
C ALA A 70 4.49 2.60 2.41
N TYR A 71 5.60 3.30 2.23
CA TYR A 71 5.92 4.50 3.01
C TYR A 71 4.87 5.61 2.78
N HIS A 72 4.58 5.96 1.53
CA HIS A 72 3.62 7.01 1.23
C HIS A 72 2.19 6.66 1.66
N PHE A 73 1.76 5.40 1.49
CA PHE A 73 0.46 4.95 2.02
C PHE A 73 0.39 5.11 3.54
N SER A 74 1.49 4.85 4.25
CA SER A 74 1.57 5.06 5.70
C SER A 74 1.43 6.55 6.06
N GLN A 75 2.07 7.45 5.31
CA GLN A 75 1.92 8.91 5.49
C GLN A 75 0.48 9.36 5.26
N LEU A 76 -0.12 8.97 4.12
CA LEU A 76 -1.48 9.36 3.75
C LEU A 76 -2.53 8.81 4.72
N SER A 77 -2.32 7.59 5.22
CA SER A 77 -3.26 6.92 6.11
C SER A 77 -3.16 7.38 7.56
N HIS A 78 -2.06 8.05 7.95
CA HIS A 78 -1.80 8.41 9.34
C HIS A 78 -2.96 9.19 10.01
N PRO A 79 -3.57 10.22 9.38
CA PRO A 79 -4.70 10.93 9.98
C PRO A 79 -5.90 10.01 10.24
N LEU A 80 -6.21 9.09 9.31
CA LEU A 80 -7.33 8.15 9.41
C LEU A 80 -7.09 7.09 10.50
N LEU A 81 -5.85 6.60 10.58
CA LEU A 81 -5.40 5.66 11.63
C LEU A 81 -5.46 6.30 13.01
N LYS A 82 -5.06 7.57 13.14
CA LYS A 82 -5.15 8.33 14.38
C LYS A 82 -6.62 8.58 14.77
N ALA A 83 -7.47 8.96 13.82
CA ALA A 83 -8.90 9.22 14.05
C ALA A 83 -9.66 7.95 14.48
N SER A 84 -9.18 6.77 14.10
CA SER A 84 -9.74 5.49 14.51
C SER A 84 -9.50 5.18 16.01
N GLY A 85 -8.40 5.66 16.60
CA GLY A 85 -8.00 5.35 17.99
C GLY A 85 -7.39 3.95 18.20
N TYR A 86 -7.50 3.06 17.21
CA TYR A 86 -6.97 1.69 17.23
C TYR A 86 -6.13 1.38 16.00
N GLY A 87 -5.45 2.38 15.45
CA GLY A 87 -4.67 2.29 14.22
C GLY A 87 -3.50 1.30 14.31
N SER A 88 -3.37 0.43 13.31
CA SER A 88 -2.24 -0.48 13.13
C SER A 88 -1.73 -0.47 11.69
N ILE A 89 -0.41 -0.59 11.51
CA ILE A 89 0.22 -0.73 10.20
C ILE A 89 0.99 -2.04 10.19
N VAL A 90 0.72 -2.89 9.21
CA VAL A 90 1.39 -4.17 9.00
C VAL A 90 2.14 -4.11 7.67
N PHE A 91 3.44 -4.39 7.71
CA PHE A 91 4.27 -4.56 6.51
C PHE A 91 4.47 -6.06 6.28
N MET A 92 4.04 -6.54 5.11
CA MET A 92 4.38 -7.89 4.66
C MET A 92 5.72 -7.81 3.94
N SER A 93 6.78 -8.20 4.63
CA SER A 93 8.13 -8.33 4.03
C SER A 93 8.33 -9.73 3.46
N SER A 94 9.51 -9.97 2.88
CA SER A 94 9.91 -11.24 2.27
C SER A 94 11.30 -11.64 2.75
N VAL A 95 11.59 -12.94 2.71
CA VAL A 95 12.94 -13.48 2.97
C VAL A 95 14.00 -12.91 2.00
N ALA A 96 13.56 -12.40 0.85
CA ALA A 96 14.45 -11.71 -0.10
C ALA A 96 15.02 -10.40 0.46
N GLY A 97 14.34 -9.77 1.43
CA GLY A 97 14.78 -8.51 2.05
C GLY A 97 14.77 -7.29 1.12
N VAL A 98 14.19 -7.42 -0.08
CA VAL A 98 14.04 -6.39 -1.11
C VAL A 98 12.57 -6.25 -1.47
#